data_AF-A0A068AB87-F1
#
_entry.id   AF-A0A068AB87-F1
#
_cell.length_a   1.000
_cell.length_b   1.000
_cell.length_c   1.000
_cell.angle_alpha   90.00
_cell.angle_beta   90.00
_cell.angle_gamma   90.00
#
_symmetry.space_group_name_H-M   'P 1'
#
loop_
_entity.id
_entity.type
_entity.pdbx_description
1 polymer ?
#
loop_
_entity_poly.entity_id
_entity_poly.type
_entity_poly.pdbx_seq_one_letter_code
_entity_poly.pdbx_strand_id
1 'polypeptide(L)'
;SEVMFFFAFFWAFFTSSLSPVFNIGGVWPPAGIEAISPWGLPLLNTIILLSSGASVTWAHHAIVGGVKKEALLGLVITIIFAVIFTGLQGFEYVNAPFAMSDSVYGSVFFMATGFHGFHVIIGTIFLSVCTFRL
;
A
#
# COMPACT_ATOMS: atom_id res chain seq x y z
N SER A 1 14.71 -10.84 0.07
CA SER A 1 13.58 -11.78 0.10
C SER A 1 12.29 -11.09 -0.29
N GLU A 2 11.89 -10.00 0.39
CA GLU A 2 10.56 -9.37 0.23
C GLU A 2 10.21 -8.96 -1.20
N VAL A 3 11.15 -8.41 -1.97
CA VAL A 3 10.89 -8.06 -3.38
C VAL A 3 10.53 -9.30 -4.21
N MET A 4 11.22 -10.42 -4.01
CA MET A 4 10.89 -11.68 -4.70
C MET A 4 9.59 -12.31 -4.19
N PHE A 5 9.25 -12.07 -2.92
CA PHE A 5 7.96 -12.45 -2.36
C PHE A 5 6.81 -11.69 -3.06
N PHE A 6 6.91 -10.37 -3.21
CA PHE A 6 5.94 -9.60 -3.98
C PHE A 6 5.92 -9.94 -5.47
N PHE A 7 7.09 -10.25 -6.05
CA PHE A 7 7.18 -10.67 -7.44
C PHE A 7 6.29 -11.88 -7.74
N ALA A 8 6.14 -12.82 -6.81
CA ALA A 8 5.23 -13.96 -6.97
C ALA A 8 3.76 -13.52 -7.08
N PHE A 9 3.32 -12.53 -6.30
CA PHE A 9 1.96 -11.97 -6.43
C PHE A 9 1.75 -11.24 -7.75
N PHE A 10 2.73 -10.45 -8.19
CA PHE A 10 2.69 -9.80 -9.50
C PHE A 10 2.67 -10.83 -10.64
N TRP A 11 3.46 -11.91 -10.54
CA TRP A 11 3.41 -13.02 -11.49
C TRP A 11 2.02 -13.62 -11.57
N ALA A 12 1.40 -13.92 -10.43
CA ALA A 12 0.03 -14.47 -10.37
C ALA A 12 -0.99 -13.52 -11.01
N PHE A 13 -0.87 -12.21 -10.75
CA PHE A 13 -1.69 -11.18 -11.39
C PHE A 13 -1.52 -11.18 -12.91
N PHE A 14 -0.29 -11.11 -13.41
CA PHE A 14 -0.02 -11.04 -14.86
C PHE A 14 -0.44 -12.32 -15.58
N THR A 15 -0.20 -13.50 -14.98
CA THR A 15 -0.63 -14.77 -15.55
C THR A 15 -2.15 -14.81 -15.72
N SER A 16 -2.89 -14.35 -14.71
CA SER A 16 -4.36 -14.38 -14.71
C SER A 16 -4.97 -13.31 -15.61
N SER A 17 -4.33 -12.15 -15.74
CA SER A 17 -4.86 -10.98 -16.47
C SER A 17 -4.48 -10.96 -17.96
N LEU A 18 -3.30 -11.47 -18.33
CA LEU A 18 -2.83 -11.46 -19.73
C LEU A 18 -3.43 -12.60 -20.56
N SER A 19 -3.80 -13.72 -19.92
CA SER A 19 -4.51 -14.82 -20.58
C SER A 19 -5.69 -15.31 -19.71
N PRO A 20 -6.80 -14.53 -19.66
CA PRO A 20 -7.96 -14.87 -18.84
C PRO A 20 -8.59 -16.19 -19.29
N VAL A 21 -8.81 -17.09 -18.34
CA VAL A 21 -9.45 -18.38 -18.59
C VAL A 21 -10.94 -18.22 -18.94
N PHE A 22 -11.51 -19.14 -19.72
CA PHE A 22 -12.90 -19.01 -20.19
C PHE A 22 -13.94 -19.04 -19.06
N ASN A 23 -13.63 -19.69 -17.93
CA ASN A 23 -14.51 -19.79 -16.77
C ASN A 23 -14.70 -18.47 -16.00
N ILE A 24 -13.85 -17.45 -16.23
CA ILE A 24 -14.03 -16.08 -15.71
C ILE A 24 -14.60 -15.12 -16.77
N GLY A 25 -15.06 -15.66 -17.91
CA GLY A 25 -15.60 -14.89 -19.03
C GLY A 25 -14.58 -14.57 -20.13
N GLY A 26 -13.34 -15.05 -20.02
CA GLY A 26 -12.29 -14.80 -21.03
C GLY A 26 -11.85 -13.33 -21.13
N VAL A 27 -12.18 -12.51 -20.13
CA VAL A 27 -11.88 -11.07 -20.06
C VAL A 27 -11.26 -10.72 -18.71
N TRP A 28 -10.57 -9.58 -18.66
CA TRP A 28 -10.02 -9.01 -17.43
C TRP A 28 -10.41 -7.54 -17.29
N PRO A 29 -10.99 -7.09 -16.16
CA PRO A 29 -11.43 -7.88 -15.01
C PRO A 29 -12.46 -8.97 -15.37
N PRO A 30 -12.61 -10.03 -14.55
CA PRO A 30 -13.65 -11.05 -14.74
C PRO A 30 -15.04 -10.46 -14.91
N ALA A 31 -15.88 -11.10 -15.72
CA ALA A 31 -17.26 -10.66 -15.92
C ALA A 31 -18.02 -10.63 -14.59
N GLY A 32 -18.68 -9.50 -14.29
CA GLY A 32 -19.42 -9.28 -13.04
C GLY A 32 -18.59 -8.67 -11.90
N ILE A 33 -17.29 -8.45 -12.08
CA ILE A 33 -16.47 -7.70 -11.11
C ILE A 33 -16.36 -6.25 -11.54
N GLU A 34 -16.77 -5.34 -10.65
CA GLU A 34 -16.54 -3.90 -10.79
C GLU A 34 -15.20 -3.53 -10.15
N ALA A 35 -14.21 -3.18 -10.97
CA ALA A 35 -12.89 -2.79 -10.47
C ALA A 35 -12.94 -1.41 -9.78
N ILE A 36 -12.12 -1.25 -8.73
CA ILE A 36 -11.95 0.03 -8.05
C ILE A 36 -11.30 1.03 -9.00
N SER A 37 -11.86 2.24 -9.09
CA SER A 37 -11.30 3.32 -9.91
C SER A 37 -9.95 3.77 -9.35
N PRO A 38 -8.88 3.83 -10.17
CA PRO A 38 -7.55 4.24 -9.70
C PRO A 38 -7.48 5.74 -9.37
N TRP A 39 -8.43 6.54 -9.87
CA TRP A 39 -8.43 8.01 -9.74
C TRP A 39 -9.02 8.53 -8.43
N GLY A 40 -9.61 7.65 -7.61
CA GLY A 40 -10.21 7.98 -6.32
C GLY A 40 -9.22 7.81 -5.16
N LEU A 41 -9.61 6.96 -4.21
CA LEU A 41 -8.79 6.64 -3.03
C LEU A 41 -7.39 6.09 -3.37
N PRO A 42 -7.20 5.22 -4.38
CA PRO A 42 -5.86 4.74 -4.73
C PRO A 42 -4.88 5.86 -5.07
N LEU A 43 -5.32 6.86 -5.83
CA LEU A 43 -4.49 8.02 -6.18
C LEU A 43 -4.13 8.84 -4.94
N LEU A 44 -5.11 9.08 -4.07
CA LEU A 44 -4.88 9.80 -2.81
C LEU A 44 -3.85 9.07 -1.93
N ASN A 45 -4.00 7.75 -1.76
CA ASN A 45 -3.04 6.92 -1.02
C ASN A 45 -1.63 6.97 -1.63
N THR A 46 -1.53 7.02 -2.96
CA THR A 46 -0.24 7.19 -3.66
C THR A 46 0.41 8.53 -3.32
N ILE A 47 -0.36 9.63 -3.35
CA ILE A 47 0.14 10.98 -3.00
C ILE A 47 0.60 11.03 -1.54
N ILE A 48 -0.16 10.43 -0.62
CA ILE A 48 0.20 10.36 0.80
C ILE A 48 1.51 9.59 0.99
N LEU A 49 1.66 8.44 0.32
CA LEU A 49 2.87 7.63 0.41
C LEU A 49 4.10 8.38 -0.12
N LEU A 50 3.99 9.05 -1.28
CA LEU A 50 5.07 9.88 -1.83
C LEU A 50 5.42 11.05 -0.92
N SER A 51 4.41 11.70 -0.34
CA SER A 51 4.59 12.81 0.60
C SER A 51 5.29 12.36 1.88
N SER A 52 4.97 11.15 2.37
CA SER A 52 5.67 10.52 3.50
C SER A 52 7.14 10.24 3.20
N GLY A 53 7.47 9.90 1.95
CA GLY A 53 8.84 9.74 1.47
C GLY A 53 9.63 11.05 1.51
N ALA A 54 8.99 12.17 1.17
CA ALA A 54 9.60 13.49 1.30
C ALA A 54 9.83 13.87 2.78
N SER A 55 8.86 13.67 3.66
CA SER A 55 8.98 14.02 5.09
C SER A 55 10.03 13.17 5.82
N VAL A 56 10.15 11.88 5.50
CA VAL A 56 11.20 11.03 6.11
C VAL A 56 12.59 11.39 5.60
N THR A 57 12.70 11.80 4.34
CA THR A 57 13.98 12.28 3.76
C THR A 57 14.41 13.59 4.42
N TRP A 58 13.46 14.49 4.66
CA TRP A 58 13.71 15.70 5.44
C TRP A 58 14.19 15.37 6.86
N ALA A 59 13.52 14.44 7.55
CA ALA A 59 13.94 14.00 8.87
C ALA A 59 15.37 13.45 8.86
N HIS A 60 15.73 12.63 7.87
CA HIS A 60 17.08 12.11 7.71
C HIS A 60 18.12 13.24 7.56
N HIS A 61 17.89 14.22 6.69
CA HIS A 61 18.81 15.35 6.54
C HIS A 61 18.91 16.19 7.82
N ALA A 62 17.82 16.36 8.57
CA ALA A 62 17.84 17.04 9.86
C ALA A 62 18.66 16.27 10.92
N ILE A 63 18.61 14.93 10.93
CA ILE A 63 19.46 14.10 11.78
C ILE A 63 20.94 14.31 11.44
N VAL A 64 21.30 14.25 10.15
CA VAL A 64 22.67 14.46 9.68
C VAL A 64 23.17 15.88 10.02
N GLY A 65 22.29 16.88 9.92
CA GLY A 65 22.58 18.27 10.31
C GLY A 65 22.57 18.54 11.81
N GLY A 66 22.27 17.56 12.67
CA GLY A 66 22.19 17.72 14.11
C GLY A 66 20.98 18.53 14.61
N VAL A 67 19.98 18.77 13.75
CA VAL A 67 18.80 19.58 14.07
C VAL A 67 17.67 18.69 14.60
N LYS A 68 17.76 18.32 15.88
CA LYS A 68 16.84 17.35 16.52
C LYS A 68 15.35 17.69 16.40
N LYS A 69 14.98 18.98 16.53
CA LYS A 69 13.56 19.40 16.46
C LYS A 69 12.93 19.11 15.10
N GLU A 70 13.64 19.43 14.01
CA GLU A 70 13.17 19.19 12.65
C GLU A 70 13.14 17.69 12.32
N ALA A 71 14.11 16.93 12.84
CA ALA A 71 14.13 15.49 12.68
C ALA A 71 12.92 14.81 13.35
N LEU A 72 12.58 15.22 14.59
CA LEU A 72 11.37 14.75 15.28
C LEU A 72 10.10 15.15 14.51
N LEU A 73 10.02 16.40 14.04
CA LEU A 73 8.86 16.90 13.29
C LEU A 73 8.64 16.10 11.99
N GLY A 74 9.69 15.89 11.19
CA GLY A 74 9.61 15.14 9.95
C GLY A 74 9.22 13.66 10.16
N LEU A 75 9.73 13.02 11.22
CA LEU A 75 9.34 11.65 11.57
C LEU A 75 7.86 11.57 12.01
N VAL A 76 7.40 12.49 12.86
CA VAL A 76 5.99 12.52 13.31
C VAL A 76 5.04 12.73 12.13
N ILE A 77 5.36 13.66 11.22
CA ILE A 77 4.57 13.87 9.99
C ILE A 77 4.52 12.59 9.14
N THR A 78 5.65 11.91 8.99
CA THR A 78 5.72 10.64 8.24
C THR A 78 4.80 9.58 8.85
N ILE A 79 4.81 9.43 10.18
CA ILE A 79 3.96 8.48 10.90
C ILE A 79 2.48 8.84 10.73
N ILE A 80 2.12 10.13 10.81
CA ILE A 80 0.75 10.59 10.58
C ILE A 80 0.28 10.19 9.17
N PHE A 81 1.10 10.44 8.13
CA PHE A 81 0.76 10.02 6.78
C PHE A 81 0.58 8.50 6.65
N ALA A 82 1.44 7.70 7.30
CA ALA A 82 1.32 6.24 7.27
C ALA A 82 0.04 5.72 7.97
N VAL A 83 -0.36 6.35 9.07
CA VAL A 83 -1.63 6.04 9.76
C VAL A 83 -2.83 6.40 8.90
N ILE A 84 -2.81 7.57 8.25
CA ILE A 84 -3.87 7.98 7.33
C ILE A 84 -3.96 7.01 6.14
N PHE A 85 -2.83 6.66 5.52
CA PHE A 85 -2.78 5.66 4.45
C PHE A 85 -3.43 4.34 4.86
N THR A 86 -3.07 3.83 6.05
CA THR A 86 -3.60 2.55 6.57
C THR A 86 -5.10 2.63 6.82
N GLY A 87 -5.59 3.75 7.38
CA GLY A 87 -7.02 3.99 7.58
C GLY A 87 -7.81 4.06 6.27
N LEU A 88 -7.27 4.77 5.27
CA LEU A 88 -7.88 4.86 3.93
C LEU A 88 -7.88 3.50 3.21
N GLN A 89 -6.82 2.71 3.34
CA GLN A 89 -6.76 1.35 2.78
C GLN A 89 -7.82 0.44 3.43
N GLY A 90 -8.01 0.55 4.75
CA GLY A 90 -9.08 -0.16 5.46
C GLY A 90 -10.48 0.26 4.99
N PHE A 91 -10.69 1.56 4.77
CA PHE A 91 -11.94 2.08 4.22
C PHE A 91 -12.20 1.58 2.80
N GLU A 92 -11.18 1.54 1.94
CA GLU A 92 -11.27 0.96 0.60
C GLU A 92 -11.71 -0.51 0.64
N TYR A 93 -11.12 -1.32 1.55
CA TYR A 93 -11.48 -2.73 1.68
C TYR A 93 -12.92 -2.96 2.14
N VAL A 94 -13.42 -2.16 3.09
CA VAL A 94 -14.79 -2.29 3.59
C VAL A 94 -15.83 -1.91 2.53
N ASN A 95 -15.49 -0.98 1.63
CA ASN A 95 -16.41 -0.49 0.58
C ASN A 95 -16.15 -1.12 -0.80
N ALA A 96 -15.24 -2.09 -0.91
CA ALA A 96 -14.95 -2.75 -2.18
C ALA A 96 -16.17 -3.55 -2.67
N PRO A 97 -16.52 -3.51 -3.97
CA PRO A 97 -17.66 -4.23 -4.52
C PRO A 97 -17.39 -5.73 -4.76
N PHE A 98 -16.21 -6.22 -4.37
CA PHE A 98 -15.79 -7.62 -4.48
C PHE A 98 -15.04 -8.04 -3.21
N ALA A 99 -15.15 -9.32 -2.86
CA ALA A 99 -14.47 -9.94 -1.74
C ALA A 99 -13.25 -10.76 -2.19
N MET A 100 -12.44 -11.22 -1.23
CA MET A 100 -11.28 -12.09 -1.50
C MET A 100 -11.65 -13.42 -2.17
N SER A 101 -12.86 -13.93 -1.88
CA SER A 101 -13.42 -15.14 -2.48
C SER A 101 -13.93 -14.94 -3.91
N ASP A 102 -14.03 -13.70 -4.38
CA ASP A 102 -14.63 -13.39 -5.68
C ASP A 102 -13.60 -13.51 -6.79
N SER A 103 -13.50 -14.74 -7.31
CA SER A 103 -12.60 -15.16 -8.39
C SER A 103 -11.11 -14.97 -8.08
N VAL A 104 -10.28 -15.26 -9.08
CA VAL A 104 -8.84 -14.98 -9.04
C VAL A 104 -8.53 -13.48 -8.91
N TYR A 105 -9.42 -12.59 -9.39
CA TYR A 105 -9.21 -11.15 -9.29
C TYR A 105 -9.21 -10.70 -7.82
N GLY A 106 -10.25 -11.03 -7.06
CA GLY A 106 -10.34 -10.68 -5.64
C GLY A 106 -9.20 -11.29 -4.84
N SER A 107 -8.91 -12.59 -5.06
CA SER A 107 -7.81 -13.28 -4.39
C SER A 107 -6.46 -12.59 -4.60
N VAL A 108 -6.08 -12.28 -5.84
CA VAL A 108 -4.78 -11.66 -6.12
C VAL A 108 -4.75 -10.19 -5.67
N PHE A 109 -5.86 -9.46 -5.81
CA PHE A 109 -5.97 -8.07 -5.33
C PHE A 109 -5.74 -7.97 -3.83
N PHE A 110 -6.49 -8.71 -3.02
CA PHE A 110 -6.40 -8.64 -1.55
C PHE A 110 -5.09 -9.25 -1.02
N MET A 111 -4.53 -10.27 -1.67
CA MET A 111 -3.22 -10.80 -1.27
C MET A 111 -2.11 -9.78 -1.52
N ALA A 112 -2.02 -9.22 -2.73
CA ALA A 112 -0.95 -8.28 -3.08
C ALA A 112 -1.04 -6.99 -2.24
N THR A 113 -2.22 -6.37 -2.19
CA THR A 113 -2.42 -5.12 -1.44
C THR A 113 -2.43 -5.34 0.07
N GLY A 114 -2.92 -6.48 0.55
CA GLY A 114 -2.98 -6.81 1.97
C GLY A 114 -1.59 -7.04 2.56
N PHE A 115 -0.73 -7.78 1.86
CA PHE A 115 0.68 -7.92 2.27
C PHE A 115 1.42 -6.59 2.19
N HIS A 116 1.13 -5.75 1.20
CA HIS A 116 1.69 -4.39 1.18
C HIS A 116 1.24 -3.57 2.40
N GLY A 117 -0.04 -3.58 2.74
CA GLY A 117 -0.58 -2.92 3.93
C GLY A 117 0.06 -3.42 5.23
N PHE A 118 0.28 -4.74 5.34
CA PHE A 118 1.04 -5.33 6.46
C PHE A 118 2.47 -4.77 6.55
N HIS A 119 3.17 -4.62 5.44
CA HIS A 119 4.51 -4.00 5.41
C HIS A 119 4.47 -2.53 5.83
N VAL A 120 3.44 -1.77 5.43
CA VAL A 120 3.26 -0.38 5.86
C VAL A 120 3.07 -0.29 7.37
N ILE A 121 2.29 -1.21 7.98
CA ILE A 121 2.11 -1.27 9.44
C ILE A 121 3.44 -1.55 10.14
N ILE A 122 4.22 -2.54 9.67
CA ILE A 122 5.56 -2.82 10.21
C ILE A 122 6.46 -1.59 10.09
N GLY A 123 6.48 -0.94 8.93
CA GLY A 123 7.26 0.27 8.71
C GLY A 123 6.87 1.41 9.66
N THR A 124 5.57 1.57 9.91
CA THR A 124 5.02 2.57 10.84
C THR A 124 5.48 2.30 12.28
N ILE A 125 5.45 1.03 12.72
CA ILE A 125 5.96 0.63 14.04
C ILE A 125 7.46 0.92 14.13
N PHE A 126 8.22 0.57 13.09
CA PHE A 126 9.67 0.80 13.07
C PHE A 126 10.02 2.29 13.15
N LEU A 127 9.34 3.14 12.36
CA LEU A 127 9.51 4.60 12.43
C LEU A 127 9.08 5.18 13.78
N SER A 128 8.05 4.63 14.41
CA SER A 128 7.63 5.04 15.76
C SER A 128 8.71 4.74 16.80
N VAL A 129 9.35 3.57 16.73
CA VAL A 129 10.50 3.22 17.57
C VAL A 129 11.69 4.14 17.29
N CYS A 130 11.99 4.44 16.02
CA CYS A 130 13.05 5.38 15.67
C CYS A 130 12.79 6.78 16.24
N THR A 131 11.54 7.26 16.17
CA THR A 131 11.13 8.55 16.75
C THR A 131 11.32 8.58 18.26
N PHE A 132 10.92 7.51 18.96
CA PHE A 132 11.10 7.41 20.41
C PHE A 132 12.57 7.39 20.84
N ARG A 133 13.46 6.83 20.00
CA ARG A 133 14.89 6.76 20.26
C ARG A 133 15.65 8.06 19.98
N LEU A 134 15.05 8.99 19.24
CA LEU A 134 15.69 10.22 18.76
C LEU A 134 15.74 11.31 19.84
#